data_AF-A0A967BF91-F1
#
_entry.id   AF-A0A967BF91-F1
#
_cell.length_a   1.000
_cell.length_b   1.000
_cell.length_c   1.000
_cell.angle_alpha   90.00
_cell.angle_beta   90.00
_cell.angle_gamma   90.00
#
_symmetry.space_group_name_H-M   'P 1'
#
loop_
_entity.id
_entity.type
_entity.pdbx_description
1 polymer ?
#
loop_
_entity_poly.entity_id
_entity_poly.type
_entity_poly.pdbx_seq_one_letter_code
_entity_poly.pdbx_strand_id
1 'polypeptide(L)'
;MKLWQGAMAADLTAWVARAVADPVLAWHCRGLSLRLCLQSGPVTAGLLLSDQPRPLTGDDLRQPDIAITGDVAGFDRVMRPDPPPGSHSFGALLRHDTGLTITADPVPQAQALAALERLIELARPDRPDPVGHGFAHDPAAVTGRRAVLRRGNGASAMLHWIEAGTSGPPIVFLHTAGADSRQYLHQLADTELQRQYRMMAFDLPWHGLSSGEAGHETTAHYRLTEAAYLEWCATFIEQVAGGPVILVGCSMGATMALTITAQHPDLVHGCIALEAPMTAPGRRSDLLTDARIADSQHNPAYVRAMLGPTCPQVQRDEACAIYAQARPGVYMGDLAYYSDEYDGARIAAPLRAAGRPLALLTGSYDYSASPDNTRALCHAIGEDHVWFREMQGLGHFPMIEDPTAFRPHFLAALQQMEGEQP
;
A
#
# COMPACT_ATOMS: atom_id res chain seq x y z
N MET A 1 30.30 27.92 -3.24
CA MET A 1 29.28 28.01 -2.18
C MET A 1 28.19 29.05 -2.46
N LYS A 2 28.51 30.34 -2.71
CA LYS A 2 27.47 31.39 -2.94
C LYS A 2 26.54 31.17 -4.15
N LEU A 3 27.05 30.64 -5.27
CA LEU A 3 26.23 30.36 -6.47
C LEU A 3 25.18 29.25 -6.22
N TRP A 4 25.59 28.17 -5.56
CA TRP A 4 24.72 27.04 -5.19
C TRP A 4 23.66 27.44 -4.15
N GLN A 5 24.01 28.34 -3.22
CA GLN A 5 23.06 28.90 -2.25
C GLN A 5 21.99 29.75 -2.94
N GLY A 6 22.35 30.53 -3.98
CA GLY A 6 21.40 31.32 -4.76
C GLY A 6 20.43 30.45 -5.57
N ALA A 7 20.91 29.37 -6.18
CA ALA A 7 20.08 28.43 -6.93
C ALA A 7 19.08 27.70 -6.02
N MET A 8 19.57 27.08 -4.93
CA MET A 8 18.71 26.38 -3.96
C MET A 8 17.66 27.31 -3.33
N ALA A 9 17.99 28.57 -3.07
CA ALA A 9 17.01 29.55 -2.58
C ALA A 9 15.88 29.81 -3.59
N ALA A 10 16.21 29.91 -4.88
CA ALA A 10 15.21 30.04 -5.93
C ALA A 10 14.34 28.77 -6.05
N ASP A 11 14.96 27.60 -5.96
CA ASP A 11 14.27 26.31 -6.09
C ASP A 11 13.27 26.07 -4.95
N LEU A 12 13.69 26.26 -3.69
CA LEU A 12 12.80 26.12 -2.53
C LEU A 12 11.66 27.14 -2.57
N THR A 13 11.93 28.39 -2.97
CA THR A 13 10.90 29.43 -3.11
C THR A 13 9.90 29.07 -4.20
N ALA A 14 10.38 28.59 -5.35
CA ALA A 14 9.52 28.16 -6.46
C ALA A 14 8.66 26.95 -6.07
N TRP A 15 9.23 26.00 -5.33
CA TRP A 15 8.49 24.86 -4.77
C TRP A 15 7.37 25.34 -3.84
N VAL A 16 7.67 26.21 -2.87
CA VAL A 16 6.64 26.79 -1.98
C VAL A 16 5.55 27.52 -2.78
N ALA A 17 5.92 28.28 -3.82
CA ALA A 17 4.96 28.99 -4.65
C ALA A 17 4.01 28.03 -5.40
N ARG A 18 4.53 26.93 -5.95
CA ARG A 18 3.70 25.87 -6.56
C ARG A 18 2.76 25.24 -5.53
N ALA A 19 3.29 24.93 -4.34
CA ALA A 19 2.53 24.32 -3.25
C ALA A 19 1.34 25.19 -2.83
N VAL A 20 1.56 26.49 -2.63
CA VAL A 20 0.50 27.45 -2.25
C VAL A 20 -0.56 27.60 -3.34
N ALA A 21 -0.19 27.47 -4.61
CA ALA A 21 -1.13 27.59 -5.74
C ALA A 21 -1.92 26.28 -6.01
N ASP A 22 -1.56 25.15 -5.40
CA ASP A 22 -2.16 23.85 -5.68
C ASP A 22 -3.50 23.67 -4.93
N PRO A 23 -4.61 23.45 -5.65
CA PRO A 23 -5.93 23.34 -5.03
C PRO A 23 -6.09 22.06 -4.19
N VAL A 24 -5.36 20.99 -4.52
CA VAL A 24 -5.40 19.72 -3.77
C VAL A 24 -4.71 19.89 -2.41
N LEU A 25 -3.54 20.54 -2.39
CA LEU A 25 -2.86 20.90 -1.15
C LEU A 25 -3.74 21.81 -0.29
N ALA A 26 -4.34 22.86 -0.89
CA ALA A 26 -5.26 23.74 -0.16
C ALA A 26 -6.46 23.01 0.44
N TRP A 27 -6.99 21.99 -0.24
CA TRP A 27 -8.05 21.13 0.29
C TRP A 27 -7.58 20.37 1.55
N HIS A 28 -6.36 19.82 1.53
CA HIS A 28 -5.78 19.09 2.65
C HIS A 28 -5.32 19.99 3.81
N CYS A 29 -5.14 21.28 3.59
CA CYS A 29 -4.75 22.22 4.64
C CYS A 29 -5.90 22.76 5.49
N ARG A 30 -7.16 22.48 5.13
CA ARG A 30 -8.31 23.05 5.86
C ARG A 30 -8.36 22.61 7.31
N GLY A 31 -8.64 23.56 8.21
CA GLY A 31 -8.66 23.36 9.65
C GLY A 31 -7.28 23.27 10.30
N LEU A 32 -6.18 23.36 9.53
CA LEU A 32 -4.83 23.43 10.07
C LEU A 32 -4.42 24.88 10.36
N SER A 33 -3.39 25.03 11.19
CA SER A 33 -2.67 26.29 11.41
C SER A 33 -1.22 25.96 11.78
N LEU A 34 -0.49 25.40 10.83
CA LEU A 34 0.85 24.85 11.05
C LEU A 34 1.89 25.52 10.15
N ARG A 35 3.01 25.93 10.75
CA ARG A 35 4.17 26.50 10.06
C ARG A 35 5.09 25.38 9.60
N LEU A 36 5.18 25.19 8.29
CA LEU A 36 6.10 24.23 7.68
C LEU A 36 7.31 24.96 7.09
N CYS A 37 8.51 24.53 7.46
CA CYS A 37 9.76 25.07 6.93
C CYS A 37 10.60 24.00 6.22
N LEU A 38 11.15 24.38 5.07
CA LEU A 38 12.17 23.66 4.31
C LEU A 38 13.50 24.41 4.48
N GLN A 39 14.52 23.77 5.03
CA GLN A 39 15.81 24.42 5.31
C GLN A 39 16.99 23.65 4.71
N SER A 40 17.67 24.28 3.76
CA SER A 40 18.93 23.80 3.16
C SER A 40 20.09 24.71 3.56
N GLY A 41 20.85 24.32 4.59
CA GLY A 41 21.92 25.16 5.14
C GLY A 41 21.41 26.54 5.63
N PRO A 42 21.90 27.67 5.08
CA PRO A 42 21.43 29.01 5.46
C PRO A 42 20.13 29.45 4.75
N VAL A 43 19.64 28.64 3.81
CA VAL A 43 18.46 28.94 3.00
C VAL A 43 17.23 28.31 3.65
N THR A 44 16.21 29.11 3.92
CA THR A 44 14.93 28.63 4.44
C THR A 44 13.78 29.18 3.61
N ALA A 45 12.86 28.32 3.22
CA ALA A 45 11.54 28.69 2.69
C ALA A 45 10.47 27.97 3.51
N GLY A 46 9.24 28.46 3.50
CA GLY A 46 8.16 27.81 4.23
C GLY A 46 6.80 28.28 3.82
N LEU A 47 5.78 27.54 4.23
CA LEU A 47 4.37 27.89 4.04
C LEU A 47 3.56 27.64 5.31
N LEU A 48 2.55 28.48 5.50
CA LEU A 48 1.52 28.26 6.50
C LEU A 48 0.49 27.29 5.92
N LEU A 49 0.39 26.09 6.50
CA LEU A 49 -0.68 25.15 6.23
C LEU A 49 -1.93 25.63 6.98
N SER A 50 -2.90 26.16 6.25
CA SER A 50 -4.16 26.67 6.80
C SER A 50 -5.27 26.65 5.74
N ASP A 51 -6.48 27.10 6.10
CA ASP A 51 -7.61 27.25 5.17
C ASP A 51 -7.26 28.06 3.91
N GLN A 52 -6.27 28.95 4.00
CA GLN A 52 -5.69 29.70 2.88
C GLN A 52 -4.16 29.58 2.95
N PRO A 53 -3.57 28.53 2.34
CA PRO A 53 -2.13 28.35 2.36
C PRO A 53 -1.41 29.58 1.81
N ARG A 54 -0.30 29.97 2.44
CA ARG A 54 0.50 31.11 2.00
C ARG A 54 1.98 30.92 2.34
N PRO A 55 2.92 31.57 1.63
CA PRO A 55 4.32 31.56 2.02
C PRO A 55 4.51 32.19 3.41
N LEU A 56 5.49 31.69 4.17
CA LEU A 56 5.93 32.27 5.44
C LEU A 56 6.95 33.39 5.20
N THR A 57 6.98 34.36 6.10
CA THR A 57 7.93 35.49 6.06
C THR A 57 8.41 35.82 7.47
N GLY A 58 9.65 36.31 7.59
CA GLY A 58 10.17 36.85 8.85
C GLY A 58 10.22 35.80 9.96
N ASP A 59 9.56 36.10 11.09
CA ASP A 59 9.65 35.32 12.33
C ASP A 59 9.02 33.92 12.22
N ASP A 60 8.02 33.76 11.34
CA ASP A 60 7.35 32.47 11.13
C ASP A 60 8.33 31.38 10.64
N LEU A 61 9.39 31.77 9.91
CA LEU A 61 10.42 30.84 9.43
C LEU A 61 11.37 30.36 10.54
N ARG A 62 11.37 31.01 11.71
CA ARG A 62 12.27 30.72 12.83
C ARG A 62 11.65 29.82 13.89
N GLN A 63 10.34 29.55 13.80
CA GLN A 63 9.59 28.72 14.75
C GLN A 63 8.67 27.75 14.00
N PRO A 64 9.23 26.78 13.25
CA PRO A 64 8.42 25.78 12.56
C PRO A 64 7.68 24.88 13.54
N ASP A 65 6.43 24.54 13.22
CA ASP A 65 5.73 23.41 13.83
C ASP A 65 6.16 22.09 13.17
N ILE A 66 6.55 22.16 11.89
CA ILE A 66 7.13 21.07 11.11
C ILE A 66 8.34 21.61 10.35
N ALA A 67 9.48 20.93 10.44
CA ALA A 67 10.71 21.30 9.73
C ALA A 67 11.25 20.11 8.93
N ILE A 68 11.59 20.34 7.66
CA ILE A 68 12.40 19.42 6.84
C ILE A 68 13.73 20.13 6.60
N THR A 69 14.81 19.56 7.15
CA THR A 69 16.13 20.20 7.18
C THR A 69 17.19 19.29 6.58
N GLY A 70 18.16 19.82 5.86
CA GLY A 70 19.23 19.00 5.28
C GLY A 70 20.20 19.80 4.42
N ASP A 71 20.99 19.10 3.62
CA ASP A 71 21.90 19.72 2.66
C ASP A 71 21.28 19.81 1.26
N VAL A 72 21.98 20.51 0.36
CA VAL A 72 21.56 20.71 -1.03
C VAL A 72 21.31 19.37 -1.72
N ALA A 73 22.17 18.37 -1.48
CA ALA A 73 22.05 17.06 -2.12
C ALA A 73 20.79 16.29 -1.69
N GLY A 74 20.37 16.44 -0.43
CA GLY A 74 19.10 15.89 0.07
C GLY A 74 17.89 16.47 -0.66
N PHE A 75 17.81 17.80 -0.77
CA PHE A 75 16.73 18.45 -1.51
C PHE A 75 16.76 18.16 -3.01
N ASP A 76 17.96 18.13 -3.61
CA ASP A 76 18.13 17.79 -5.03
C ASP A 76 17.55 16.41 -5.34
N ARG A 77 17.77 15.40 -4.47
CA ARG A 77 17.19 14.05 -4.65
C ARG A 77 15.66 14.07 -4.70
N VAL A 78 15.01 14.86 -3.85
CA VAL A 78 13.54 14.96 -3.78
C VAL A 78 12.96 15.64 -5.02
N MET A 79 13.64 16.68 -5.52
CA MET A 79 13.20 17.51 -6.65
C MET A 79 13.45 16.86 -8.03
N ARG A 80 14.18 15.74 -8.09
CA ARG A 80 14.38 14.99 -9.34
C ARG A 80 13.05 14.47 -9.90
N PRO A 81 12.87 14.47 -11.24
CA PRO A 81 11.72 13.80 -11.87
C PRO A 81 11.66 12.30 -11.56
N ASP A 82 12.83 11.67 -11.35
CA ASP A 82 13.04 10.26 -11.01
C ASP A 82 13.72 10.14 -9.63
N PRO A 83 13.07 10.55 -8.53
CA PRO A 83 13.70 10.53 -7.22
C PRO A 83 14.07 9.08 -6.86
N PRO A 84 15.25 8.82 -6.28
CA PRO A 84 15.61 7.45 -5.89
C PRO A 84 14.64 6.89 -4.83
N PRO A 85 14.53 5.56 -4.68
CA PRO A 85 13.83 4.94 -3.56
C PRO A 85 14.21 5.58 -2.22
N GLY A 86 13.22 5.83 -1.37
CA GLY A 86 13.39 6.59 -0.13
C GLY A 86 13.22 8.11 -0.23
N SER A 87 13.31 8.73 -1.43
CA SER A 87 13.21 10.20 -1.61
C SER A 87 11.93 10.67 -2.33
N HIS A 88 10.97 9.78 -2.56
CA HIS A 88 9.81 10.03 -3.42
C HIS A 88 8.58 10.58 -2.68
N SER A 89 8.46 10.40 -1.37
CA SER A 89 7.28 10.79 -0.58
C SER A 89 7.69 11.25 0.82
N PHE A 90 6.81 11.93 1.55
CA PHE A 90 7.12 12.38 2.90
C PHE A 90 7.29 11.18 3.84
N GLY A 91 6.43 10.16 3.71
CA GLY A 91 6.56 8.88 4.42
C GLY A 91 7.89 8.17 4.13
N ALA A 92 8.39 8.20 2.89
CA ALA A 92 9.69 7.63 2.55
C ALA A 92 10.85 8.39 3.23
N LEU A 93 10.79 9.73 3.26
CA LEU A 93 11.78 10.56 3.95
C LEU A 93 11.87 10.26 5.46
N LEU A 94 10.76 9.89 6.09
CA LEU A 94 10.74 9.48 7.51
C LEU A 94 11.41 8.11 7.75
N ARG A 95 11.49 7.26 6.73
CA ARG A 95 11.91 5.85 6.85
C ARG A 95 13.32 5.58 6.32
N HIS A 96 13.88 6.51 5.56
CA HIS A 96 15.18 6.36 4.92
C HIS A 96 16.14 7.48 5.31
N ASP A 97 17.42 7.13 5.45
CA ASP A 97 18.48 8.12 5.51
C ASP A 97 18.66 8.75 4.14
N THR A 98 18.03 9.91 3.97
CA THR A 98 18.08 10.71 2.75
C THR A 98 18.93 11.96 2.92
N GLY A 99 19.68 12.09 4.02
CA GLY A 99 20.33 13.34 4.41
C GLY A 99 19.37 14.48 4.77
N LEU A 100 18.05 14.22 4.79
CA LEU A 100 17.03 15.12 5.30
C LEU A 100 16.57 14.63 6.68
N THR A 101 16.40 15.57 7.60
CA THR A 101 15.87 15.36 8.95
C THR A 101 14.53 16.07 9.07
N ILE A 102 13.52 15.35 9.55
CA ILE A 102 12.18 15.87 9.82
C ILE A 102 12.01 16.07 11.33
N THR A 103 11.50 17.22 11.74
CA THR A 103 11.17 17.53 13.14
C THR A 103 9.75 18.05 13.22
N ALA A 104 8.90 17.36 13.99
CA ALA A 104 7.52 17.74 14.25
C ALA A 104 6.98 16.99 15.45
N ASP A 105 5.97 17.55 16.12
CA ASP A 105 5.17 16.79 17.08
C ASP A 105 4.30 15.76 16.34
N PRO A 106 4.09 14.54 16.88
CA PRO A 106 3.42 13.46 16.16
C PRO A 106 2.01 13.78 15.69
N VAL A 107 1.21 14.50 16.51
CA VAL A 107 -0.19 14.81 16.18
C VAL A 107 -0.29 15.86 15.07
N PRO A 108 0.36 17.04 15.15
CA PRO A 108 0.41 17.98 14.03
C PRO A 108 0.92 17.36 12.73
N GLN A 109 1.97 16.54 12.79
CA GLN A 109 2.49 15.85 11.61
C GLN A 109 1.43 14.93 10.98
N ALA A 110 0.74 14.14 11.80
CA ALA A 110 -0.29 13.22 11.33
C ALA A 110 -1.53 13.93 10.78
N GLN A 111 -1.94 15.04 11.40
CA GLN A 111 -3.01 15.90 10.89
C GLN A 111 -2.64 16.52 9.53
N ALA A 112 -1.38 16.87 9.34
CA ALA A 112 -0.88 17.48 8.10
C ALA A 112 -0.46 16.47 7.03
N LEU A 113 -0.49 15.16 7.30
CA LEU A 113 0.16 14.13 6.45
C LEU A 113 -0.27 14.24 4.98
N ALA A 114 -1.57 14.38 4.69
CA ALA A 114 -2.06 14.51 3.32
C ALA A 114 -1.49 15.74 2.59
N ALA A 115 -1.36 16.88 3.28
CA ALA A 115 -0.75 18.08 2.73
C ALA A 115 0.78 17.93 2.56
N LEU A 116 1.44 17.23 3.49
CA LEU A 116 2.87 16.96 3.42
C LEU A 116 3.23 16.02 2.26
N GLU A 117 2.43 14.98 2.01
CA GLU A 117 2.64 14.11 0.84
C GLU A 117 2.47 14.88 -0.47
N ARG A 118 1.39 15.68 -0.57
CA ARG A 118 1.15 16.52 -1.75
C ARG A 118 2.27 17.55 -1.95
N LEU A 119 2.81 18.11 -0.88
CA LEU A 119 3.95 19.02 -0.94
C LEU A 119 5.18 18.34 -1.58
N ILE A 120 5.53 17.12 -1.14
CA ILE A 120 6.69 16.39 -1.71
C ILE A 120 6.47 16.08 -3.20
N GLU A 121 5.24 15.77 -3.62
CA GLU A 121 4.92 15.64 -5.05
C GLU A 121 5.18 16.91 -5.84
N LEU A 122 4.76 18.07 -5.31
CA LEU A 122 4.89 19.38 -5.94
C LEU A 122 6.34 19.90 -5.97
N ALA A 123 7.29 19.18 -5.34
CA ALA A 123 8.72 19.43 -5.49
C ALA A 123 9.18 19.23 -6.94
N ARG A 124 8.47 18.36 -7.67
CA ARG A 124 8.80 17.90 -9.01
C ARG A 124 7.93 18.60 -10.06
N PRO A 125 8.41 18.69 -11.32
CA PRO A 125 7.60 19.18 -12.41
C PRO A 125 6.43 18.23 -12.69
N ASP A 126 5.34 18.76 -13.24
CA ASP A 126 4.22 17.95 -13.70
C ASP A 126 4.67 16.95 -14.75
N ARG A 127 4.14 15.73 -14.66
CA ARG A 127 4.39 14.65 -15.61
C ARG A 127 3.06 14.23 -16.23
N PRO A 128 2.97 14.04 -17.55
CA PRO A 128 1.76 13.52 -18.18
C PRO A 128 1.48 12.09 -17.68
N ASP A 129 0.23 11.83 -17.34
CA ASP A 129 -0.21 10.48 -17.00
C ASP A 129 -0.44 9.64 -18.25
N PRO A 130 -0.11 8.33 -18.21
CA PRO A 130 -0.50 7.40 -19.26
C PRO A 130 -2.04 7.31 -19.35
N VAL A 131 -2.54 7.11 -20.57
CA VAL A 131 -3.98 6.98 -20.84
C VAL A 131 -4.35 5.50 -20.99
N GLY A 132 -5.33 5.06 -20.19
CA GLY A 132 -5.86 3.70 -20.25
C GLY A 132 -4.92 2.64 -19.70
N HIS A 133 -5.22 1.37 -20.00
CA HIS A 133 -4.41 0.22 -19.62
C HIS A 133 -3.62 -0.28 -20.84
N GLY A 134 -2.41 -0.78 -20.62
CA GLY A 134 -1.59 -1.39 -21.68
C GLY A 134 -2.05 -2.79 -22.11
N PHE A 135 -3.29 -3.17 -21.80
CA PHE A 135 -3.88 -4.48 -22.08
C PHE A 135 -5.40 -4.38 -22.23
N ALA A 136 -6.02 -5.43 -22.78
CA ALA A 136 -7.47 -5.48 -22.97
C ALA A 136 -8.20 -5.63 -21.63
N HIS A 137 -8.93 -4.58 -21.25
CA HIS A 137 -9.50 -4.39 -19.92
C HIS A 137 -11.00 -4.10 -20.01
N ASP A 138 -11.83 -4.94 -19.40
CA ASP A 138 -13.28 -4.80 -19.33
C ASP A 138 -13.77 -4.95 -17.87
N PRO A 139 -13.98 -3.83 -17.15
CA PRO A 139 -14.49 -3.87 -15.78
C PRO A 139 -15.98 -4.22 -15.71
N ALA A 140 -16.74 -4.10 -16.81
CA ALA A 140 -18.17 -4.42 -16.81
C ALA A 140 -18.43 -5.93 -16.74
N ALA A 141 -17.44 -6.74 -17.09
CA ALA A 141 -17.47 -8.19 -16.93
C ALA A 141 -17.28 -8.65 -15.46
N VAL A 142 -16.82 -7.77 -14.57
CA VAL A 142 -16.61 -8.08 -13.15
C VAL A 142 -17.94 -7.97 -12.41
N THR A 143 -18.33 -9.03 -11.71
CA THR A 143 -19.61 -9.10 -11.00
C THR A 143 -19.43 -9.20 -9.49
N GLY A 144 -20.29 -8.51 -8.74
CA GLY A 144 -20.33 -8.60 -7.28
C GLY A 144 -21.29 -9.69 -6.80
N ARG A 145 -20.88 -10.43 -5.77
CA ARG A 145 -21.63 -11.51 -5.13
C ARG A 145 -21.60 -11.36 -3.62
N ARG A 146 -22.53 -12.04 -2.95
CA ARG A 146 -22.56 -12.11 -1.49
C ARG A 146 -23.21 -13.40 -1.00
N ALA A 147 -22.72 -13.91 0.12
CA ALA A 147 -23.28 -15.06 0.80
C ALA A 147 -22.94 -15.02 2.29
N VAL A 148 -23.80 -15.60 3.11
CA VAL A 148 -23.47 -15.86 4.53
C VAL A 148 -22.57 -17.08 4.57
N LEU A 149 -21.33 -16.89 4.98
CA LEU A 149 -20.41 -17.99 5.25
C LEU A 149 -20.35 -18.29 6.74
N ARG A 150 -20.10 -19.55 7.08
CA ARG A 150 -20.00 -20.02 8.47
C ARG A 150 -18.68 -20.76 8.67
N ARG A 151 -17.89 -20.30 9.63
CA ARG A 151 -16.66 -20.98 10.08
C ARG A 151 -17.00 -22.24 10.88
N GLY A 152 -16.04 -23.15 10.99
CA GLY A 152 -16.20 -24.39 11.78
C GLY A 152 -16.49 -24.16 13.27
N ASN A 153 -16.07 -23.03 13.84
CA ASN A 153 -16.37 -22.62 15.22
C ASN A 153 -17.76 -21.97 15.40
N GLY A 154 -18.57 -21.87 14.34
CA GLY A 154 -19.92 -21.32 14.37
C GLY A 154 -20.02 -19.81 14.13
N ALA A 155 -18.90 -19.08 14.08
CA ALA A 155 -18.92 -17.67 13.68
C ALA A 155 -19.38 -17.52 12.22
N SER A 156 -20.13 -16.46 11.93
CA SER A 156 -20.71 -16.23 10.61
C SER A 156 -20.69 -14.76 10.23
N ALA A 157 -20.57 -14.49 8.93
CA ALA A 157 -20.58 -13.14 8.35
C ALA A 157 -21.19 -13.21 6.95
N MET A 158 -21.85 -12.14 6.52
CA MET A 158 -22.18 -11.93 5.11
C MET A 158 -20.92 -11.45 4.42
N LEU A 159 -20.30 -12.31 3.62
CA LEU A 159 -19.14 -11.93 2.83
C LEU A 159 -19.58 -11.42 1.45
N HIS A 160 -18.94 -10.36 1.00
CA HIS A 160 -18.97 -9.87 -0.36
C HIS A 160 -17.69 -10.28 -1.09
N TRP A 161 -17.80 -10.58 -2.38
CA TRP A 161 -16.66 -10.74 -3.27
C TRP A 161 -17.00 -10.26 -4.67
N ILE A 162 -15.97 -9.83 -5.39
CA ILE A 162 -16.04 -9.64 -6.84
C ILE A 162 -15.46 -10.86 -7.54
N GLU A 163 -16.04 -11.23 -8.67
CA GLU A 163 -15.60 -12.37 -9.48
C GLU A 163 -15.64 -12.06 -10.98
N ALA A 164 -14.73 -12.69 -11.71
CA ALA A 164 -14.64 -12.63 -13.16
C ALA A 164 -14.03 -13.91 -13.72
N GLY A 165 -14.35 -14.21 -14.98
CA GLY A 165 -13.98 -15.48 -15.62
C GLY A 165 -14.83 -16.66 -15.14
N THR A 166 -15.08 -17.62 -16.03
CA THR A 166 -16.05 -18.71 -15.80
C THR A 166 -15.45 -20.11 -15.88
N SER A 167 -14.17 -20.23 -16.27
CA SER A 167 -13.48 -21.51 -16.47
C SER A 167 -12.01 -21.41 -16.08
N GLY A 168 -11.38 -22.56 -15.86
CA GLY A 168 -9.95 -22.66 -15.51
C GLY A 168 -9.66 -22.68 -14.01
N PRO A 169 -8.37 -22.74 -13.63
CA PRO A 169 -7.95 -22.78 -12.23
C PRO A 169 -8.49 -21.58 -11.44
N PRO A 170 -8.99 -21.78 -10.21
CA PRO A 170 -9.45 -20.69 -9.38
C PRO A 170 -8.28 -19.88 -8.82
N ILE A 171 -8.36 -18.55 -8.94
CA ILE A 171 -7.47 -17.59 -8.28
C ILE A 171 -8.26 -16.86 -7.20
N VAL A 172 -7.73 -16.85 -5.97
CA VAL A 172 -8.29 -16.07 -4.86
C VAL A 172 -7.32 -14.96 -4.49
N PHE A 173 -7.81 -13.72 -4.44
CA PHE A 173 -7.03 -12.54 -4.10
C PHE A 173 -7.35 -12.05 -2.67
N LEU A 174 -6.31 -11.79 -1.88
CA LEU A 174 -6.38 -11.31 -0.50
C LEU A 174 -5.94 -9.84 -0.42
N HIS A 175 -6.86 -8.96 -0.01
CA HIS A 175 -6.61 -7.53 0.11
C HIS A 175 -5.58 -7.19 1.20
N THR A 176 -5.05 -5.97 1.11
CA THR A 176 -4.13 -5.41 2.10
C THR A 176 -4.88 -4.89 3.33
N ALA A 177 -4.13 -4.54 4.38
CA ALA A 177 -4.68 -3.99 5.62
C ALA A 177 -5.48 -2.71 5.37
N GLY A 178 -6.71 -2.59 5.88
CA GLY A 178 -7.57 -1.42 5.72
C GLY A 178 -8.23 -1.27 4.35
N ALA A 179 -8.04 -2.23 3.45
CA ALA A 179 -8.55 -2.20 2.08
C ALA A 179 -9.65 -3.24 1.86
N ASP A 180 -10.01 -3.49 0.61
CA ASP A 180 -11.01 -4.48 0.22
C ASP A 180 -10.74 -5.01 -1.20
N SER A 181 -11.64 -5.87 -1.69
CA SER A 181 -11.50 -6.56 -2.97
C SER A 181 -11.30 -5.65 -4.19
N ARG A 182 -11.67 -4.37 -4.12
CA ARG A 182 -11.48 -3.41 -5.22
C ARG A 182 -10.01 -3.23 -5.60
N GLN A 183 -9.06 -3.54 -4.71
CA GLN A 183 -7.63 -3.51 -5.03
C GLN A 183 -7.23 -4.42 -6.21
N TYR A 184 -8.04 -5.44 -6.50
CA TYR A 184 -7.78 -6.39 -7.56
C TYR A 184 -8.67 -6.20 -8.80
N LEU A 185 -9.44 -5.11 -8.87
CA LEU A 185 -10.38 -4.85 -9.96
C LEU A 185 -9.70 -4.95 -11.33
N HIS A 186 -8.50 -4.40 -11.49
CA HIS A 186 -7.79 -4.39 -12.78
C HIS A 186 -7.32 -5.78 -13.22
N GLN A 187 -6.99 -6.67 -12.30
CA GLN A 187 -6.66 -8.07 -12.61
C GLN A 187 -7.93 -8.83 -12.99
N LEU A 188 -9.03 -8.64 -12.24
CA LEU A 188 -10.32 -9.24 -12.60
C LEU A 188 -10.86 -8.72 -13.93
N ALA A 189 -10.58 -7.47 -14.29
CA ALA A 189 -10.99 -6.84 -15.53
C ALA A 189 -10.10 -7.18 -16.74
N ASP A 190 -8.95 -7.85 -16.54
CA ASP A 190 -8.10 -8.30 -17.65
C ASP A 190 -8.81 -9.42 -18.42
N THR A 191 -9.25 -9.11 -19.64
CA THR A 191 -10.02 -10.04 -20.46
C THR A 191 -9.24 -11.31 -20.83
N GLU A 192 -7.91 -11.26 -20.86
CA GLU A 192 -7.09 -12.45 -21.10
C GLU A 192 -7.10 -13.39 -19.89
N LEU A 193 -6.92 -12.83 -18.69
CA LEU A 193 -7.03 -13.60 -17.45
C LEU A 193 -8.44 -14.18 -17.27
N GLN A 194 -9.49 -13.43 -17.60
CA GLN A 194 -10.88 -13.91 -17.54
C GLN A 194 -11.14 -15.16 -18.41
N ARG A 195 -10.42 -15.30 -19.52
CA ARG A 195 -10.55 -16.48 -20.40
C ARG A 195 -9.84 -17.71 -19.84
N GLN A 196 -8.83 -17.51 -19.00
CA GLN A 196 -7.94 -18.56 -18.51
C GLN A 196 -8.25 -19.01 -17.08
N TYR A 197 -8.78 -18.12 -16.24
CA TYR A 197 -8.94 -18.34 -14.82
C TYR A 197 -10.34 -17.98 -14.31
N ARG A 198 -10.75 -18.61 -13.22
CA ARG A 198 -11.87 -18.13 -12.38
C ARG A 198 -11.31 -17.30 -11.25
N MET A 199 -11.50 -15.99 -11.30
CA MET A 199 -10.88 -15.05 -10.38
C MET A 199 -11.88 -14.53 -9.36
N MET A 200 -11.48 -14.50 -8.09
CA MET A 200 -12.30 -14.01 -6.98
C MET A 200 -11.47 -13.17 -6.02
N ALA A 201 -11.93 -11.98 -5.68
CA ALA A 201 -11.37 -11.17 -4.60
C ALA A 201 -12.49 -10.90 -3.59
N PHE A 202 -12.29 -11.29 -2.34
CA PHE A 202 -13.33 -11.17 -1.31
C PHE A 202 -12.95 -10.14 -0.25
N ASP A 203 -13.97 -9.51 0.33
CA ASP A 203 -13.80 -8.60 1.45
C ASP A 203 -13.85 -9.43 2.74
N LEU A 204 -12.83 -9.33 3.60
CA LEU A 204 -12.90 -9.92 4.93
C LEU A 204 -14.13 -9.40 5.69
N PRO A 205 -14.60 -10.10 6.74
CA PRO A 205 -15.53 -9.48 7.67
C PRO A 205 -15.00 -8.10 8.10
N TRP A 206 -15.92 -7.13 8.21
CA TRP A 206 -15.67 -5.71 8.49
C TRP A 206 -15.17 -4.84 7.34
N HIS A 207 -14.75 -5.45 6.23
CA HIS A 207 -14.16 -4.76 5.10
C HIS A 207 -15.15 -4.54 3.97
N GLY A 208 -14.89 -3.53 3.14
CA GLY A 208 -15.65 -3.24 1.93
C GLY A 208 -17.18 -3.36 2.13
N LEU A 209 -17.78 -4.26 1.34
CA LEU A 209 -19.21 -4.53 1.38
C LEU A 209 -19.59 -5.77 2.23
N SER A 210 -18.62 -6.42 2.87
CA SER A 210 -18.86 -7.49 3.84
C SER A 210 -19.43 -6.94 5.15
N SER A 211 -20.28 -7.71 5.82
CA SER A 211 -20.70 -7.38 7.19
C SER A 211 -19.54 -7.56 8.18
N GLY A 212 -19.71 -7.09 9.41
CA GLY A 212 -18.92 -7.65 10.51
C GLY A 212 -19.38 -9.07 10.86
N GLU A 213 -18.70 -9.70 11.81
CA GLU A 213 -19.14 -10.99 12.35
C GLU A 213 -20.45 -10.84 13.12
N ALA A 214 -21.36 -11.80 12.93
CA ALA A 214 -22.65 -11.78 13.60
C ALA A 214 -22.48 -11.71 15.13
N GLY A 215 -23.30 -10.87 15.78
CA GLY A 215 -23.27 -10.71 17.23
C GLY A 215 -22.15 -9.81 17.78
N HIS A 216 -21.33 -9.19 16.91
CA HIS A 216 -20.29 -8.26 17.32
C HIS A 216 -20.67 -6.81 17.00
N GLU A 217 -20.27 -5.88 17.87
CA GLU A 217 -20.27 -4.45 17.56
C GLU A 217 -19.33 -4.23 16.36
N THR A 218 -19.73 -3.41 15.38
CA THR A 218 -18.99 -3.21 14.12
C THR A 218 -18.41 -1.81 13.93
N THR A 219 -18.55 -0.94 14.95
CA THR A 219 -18.12 0.46 14.90
C THR A 219 -16.86 0.75 15.73
N ALA A 220 -16.35 -0.22 16.49
CA ALA A 220 -15.17 -0.06 17.34
C ALA A 220 -14.48 -1.40 17.63
N HIS A 221 -13.25 -1.34 18.15
CA HIS A 221 -12.50 -2.49 18.70
C HIS A 221 -12.23 -3.65 17.72
N TYR A 222 -12.25 -3.39 16.42
CA TYR A 222 -11.79 -4.37 15.44
C TYR A 222 -10.32 -4.72 15.68
N ARG A 223 -10.01 -6.01 15.76
CA ARG A 223 -8.64 -6.54 15.83
C ARG A 223 -8.59 -7.87 15.09
N LEU A 224 -7.80 -7.94 14.03
CA LEU A 224 -7.57 -9.17 13.31
C LEU A 224 -6.50 -10.01 14.03
N THR A 225 -6.71 -11.33 14.07
CA THR A 225 -5.72 -12.31 14.56
C THR A 225 -5.35 -13.25 13.43
N GLU A 226 -4.19 -13.90 13.52
CA GLU A 226 -3.77 -14.91 12.53
C GLU A 226 -4.83 -16.00 12.40
N ALA A 227 -5.32 -16.54 13.51
CA ALA A 227 -6.31 -17.61 13.51
C ALA A 227 -7.63 -17.20 12.84
N ALA A 228 -8.14 -16.00 13.15
CA ALA A 228 -9.37 -15.51 12.54
C ALA A 228 -9.20 -15.28 11.03
N TYR A 229 -8.07 -14.69 10.62
CA TYR A 229 -7.81 -14.42 9.21
C TYR A 229 -7.68 -15.72 8.41
N LEU A 230 -6.87 -16.67 8.90
CA LEU A 230 -6.68 -17.97 8.29
C LEU A 230 -8.01 -18.71 8.12
N GLU A 231 -8.82 -18.80 9.19
CA GLU A 231 -10.10 -19.50 9.13
C GLU A 231 -11.08 -18.87 8.13
N TRP A 232 -11.12 -17.53 8.01
CA TRP A 232 -11.98 -16.86 7.03
C TRP A 232 -11.53 -17.12 5.59
N CYS A 233 -10.23 -17.08 5.32
CA CYS A 233 -9.69 -17.42 4.02
C CYS A 233 -9.95 -18.89 3.65
N ALA A 234 -9.69 -19.82 4.58
CA ALA A 234 -9.97 -21.24 4.37
C ALA A 234 -11.46 -21.48 4.11
N THR A 235 -12.34 -20.86 4.91
CA THR A 235 -13.80 -20.93 4.74
C THR A 235 -14.24 -20.42 3.37
N PHE A 236 -13.66 -19.32 2.89
CA PHE A 236 -13.96 -18.80 1.55
C PHE A 236 -13.48 -19.76 0.45
N ILE A 237 -12.27 -20.31 0.58
CA ILE A 237 -11.72 -21.26 -0.38
C ILE A 237 -12.59 -22.52 -0.46
N GLU A 238 -13.03 -23.06 0.67
CA GLU A 238 -13.83 -24.28 0.74
C GLU A 238 -15.28 -24.09 0.27
N GLN A 239 -15.94 -23.01 0.71
CA GLN A 239 -17.38 -22.81 0.48
C GLN A 239 -17.71 -22.06 -0.81
N VAL A 240 -16.76 -21.28 -1.34
CA VAL A 240 -16.99 -20.43 -2.52
C VAL A 240 -16.05 -20.81 -3.67
N ALA A 241 -14.74 -20.81 -3.44
CA ALA A 241 -13.80 -21.06 -4.53
C ALA A 241 -13.81 -22.52 -5.00
N GLY A 242 -14.03 -23.46 -4.08
CA GLY A 242 -14.04 -24.90 -4.32
C GLY A 242 -12.66 -25.44 -4.71
N GLY A 243 -11.62 -25.08 -3.92
CA GLY A 243 -10.19 -25.25 -4.21
C GLY A 243 -9.69 -26.67 -4.58
N PRO A 244 -8.36 -26.87 -4.72
CA PRO A 244 -7.28 -25.93 -4.40
C PRO A 244 -7.21 -24.72 -5.33
N VAL A 245 -6.68 -23.60 -4.82
CA VAL A 245 -6.63 -22.30 -5.53
C VAL A 245 -5.20 -21.81 -5.76
N ILE A 246 -4.97 -21.00 -6.79
CA ILE A 246 -3.82 -20.09 -6.79
C ILE A 246 -4.15 -18.96 -5.83
N LEU A 247 -3.38 -18.83 -4.76
CA LEU A 247 -3.62 -17.82 -3.73
C LEU A 247 -2.71 -16.62 -3.98
N VAL A 248 -3.31 -15.45 -4.15
CA VAL A 248 -2.60 -14.20 -4.42
C VAL A 248 -2.90 -13.24 -3.29
N GLY A 249 -1.88 -12.58 -2.75
CA GLY A 249 -2.09 -11.59 -1.70
C GLY A 249 -1.03 -10.51 -1.75
N CYS A 250 -1.32 -9.34 -1.20
CA CYS A 250 -0.38 -8.24 -1.07
C CYS A 250 -0.21 -7.82 0.39
N SER A 251 1.00 -7.48 0.83
CA SER A 251 1.26 -6.99 2.20
C SER A 251 0.70 -7.98 3.25
N MET A 252 -0.22 -7.56 4.11
CA MET A 252 -0.95 -8.45 5.03
C MET A 252 -1.63 -9.66 4.34
N GLY A 253 -2.18 -9.46 3.14
CA GLY A 253 -2.74 -10.56 2.34
C GLY A 253 -1.66 -11.52 1.85
N ALA A 254 -0.47 -11.03 1.53
CA ALA A 254 0.66 -11.87 1.10
C ALA A 254 1.16 -12.74 2.26
N THR A 255 1.30 -12.17 3.45
CA THR A 255 1.71 -12.92 4.64
C THR A 255 0.71 -14.02 4.99
N MET A 256 -0.60 -13.73 4.87
CA MET A 256 -1.64 -14.73 5.09
C MET A 256 -1.67 -15.80 3.99
N ALA A 257 -1.45 -15.42 2.72
CA ALA A 257 -1.34 -16.39 1.63
C ALA A 257 -0.20 -17.39 1.86
N LEU A 258 0.96 -16.89 2.30
CA LEU A 258 2.10 -17.72 2.69
C LEU A 258 1.77 -18.60 3.91
N THR A 259 1.13 -18.04 4.95
CA THR A 259 0.72 -18.80 6.14
C THR A 259 -0.24 -19.94 5.79
N ILE A 260 -1.23 -19.70 4.93
CA ILE A 260 -2.17 -20.74 4.47
C ILE A 260 -1.43 -21.79 3.65
N THR A 261 -0.53 -21.39 2.76
CA THR A 261 0.28 -22.33 1.96
C THR A 261 1.14 -23.23 2.84
N ALA A 262 1.69 -22.67 3.93
CA ALA A 262 2.48 -23.41 4.92
C ALA A 262 1.66 -24.39 5.77
N GLN A 263 0.44 -24.00 6.18
CA GLN A 263 -0.36 -24.75 7.16
C GLN A 263 -1.42 -25.67 6.52
N HIS A 264 -1.96 -25.26 5.37
CA HIS A 264 -3.03 -25.92 4.61
C HIS A 264 -2.67 -26.03 3.13
N PRO A 265 -1.55 -26.72 2.79
CA PRO A 265 -1.11 -26.85 1.40
C PRO A 265 -2.13 -27.60 0.51
N ASP A 266 -3.08 -28.33 1.08
CA ASP A 266 -4.19 -28.97 0.37
C ASP A 266 -5.20 -27.96 -0.21
N LEU A 267 -5.31 -26.77 0.37
CA LEU A 267 -6.17 -25.69 -0.12
C LEU A 267 -5.52 -24.85 -1.22
N VAL A 268 -4.21 -24.98 -1.41
CA VAL A 268 -3.41 -24.09 -2.28
C VAL A 268 -2.71 -24.88 -3.37
N HIS A 269 -2.94 -24.48 -4.62
CA HIS A 269 -2.21 -24.97 -5.79
C HIS A 269 -0.83 -24.32 -5.90
N GLY A 270 -0.77 -22.99 -5.72
CA GLY A 270 0.44 -22.19 -5.67
C GLY A 270 0.17 -20.81 -5.06
N CYS A 271 1.21 -20.10 -4.64
CA CYS A 271 1.10 -18.81 -3.96
C CYS A 271 1.90 -17.71 -4.68
N ILE A 272 1.25 -16.58 -4.95
CA ILE A 272 1.88 -15.36 -5.45
C ILE A 272 1.74 -14.29 -4.37
N ALA A 273 2.83 -14.00 -3.68
CA ALA A 273 2.87 -13.04 -2.58
C ALA A 273 3.53 -11.73 -3.04
N LEU A 274 2.75 -10.66 -3.05
CA LEU A 274 3.17 -9.31 -3.41
C LEU A 274 3.59 -8.55 -2.15
N GLU A 275 4.74 -7.88 -2.18
CA GLU A 275 5.25 -7.06 -1.07
C GLU A 275 5.28 -7.82 0.27
N ALA A 276 5.76 -9.06 0.24
CA ALA A 276 5.80 -9.93 1.42
C ALA A 276 7.13 -9.75 2.18
N PRO A 277 7.11 -9.28 3.43
CA PRO A 277 8.33 -9.12 4.22
C PRO A 277 8.68 -10.39 5.00
N MET A 278 9.93 -10.47 5.46
CA MET A 278 10.33 -11.40 6.53
C MET A 278 9.62 -11.04 7.84
N THR A 279 9.62 -9.75 8.22
CA THR A 279 8.85 -9.21 9.36
C THR A 279 8.37 -7.79 9.07
N ALA A 280 7.28 -7.34 9.70
CA ALA A 280 6.70 -6.02 9.48
C ALA A 280 6.39 -5.23 10.78
N PRO A 281 7.37 -5.05 11.69
CA PRO A 281 7.12 -4.39 12.97
C PRO A 281 6.84 -2.89 12.81
N GLY A 282 6.14 -2.31 13.80
CA GLY A 282 6.02 -0.86 13.96
C GLY A 282 5.16 -0.15 12.91
N ARG A 283 4.22 -0.85 12.27
CA ARG A 283 3.23 -0.22 11.37
C ARG A 283 1.99 0.25 12.12
N ARG A 284 1.65 -0.43 13.20
CA ARG A 284 0.54 -0.05 14.08
C ARG A 284 0.88 1.24 14.85
N SER A 285 -0.05 2.18 14.87
CA SER A 285 0.06 3.44 15.59
C SER A 285 -1.31 3.90 16.08
N ASP A 286 -1.39 4.41 17.30
CA ASP A 286 -2.63 4.97 17.85
C ASP A 286 -3.12 6.19 17.04
N LEU A 287 -2.23 6.85 16.27
CA LEU A 287 -2.56 7.97 15.39
C LEU A 287 -3.51 7.57 14.25
N LEU A 288 -3.56 6.29 13.86
CA LEU A 288 -4.47 5.77 12.82
C LEU A 288 -5.94 5.82 13.24
N THR A 289 -6.20 5.98 14.54
CA THR A 289 -7.56 6.00 15.13
C THR A 289 -7.76 7.15 16.11
N ASP A 290 -6.82 8.09 16.19
CA ASP A 290 -6.93 9.23 17.10
C ASP A 290 -8.06 10.15 16.63
N ALA A 291 -9.01 10.46 17.52
CA ALA A 291 -10.18 11.28 17.19
C ALA A 291 -9.85 12.71 16.74
N ARG A 292 -8.63 13.20 16.98
CA ARG A 292 -8.14 14.51 16.51
C ARG A 292 -7.62 14.47 15.07
N ILE A 293 -7.49 13.27 14.50
CA ILE A 293 -6.95 13.02 13.17
C ILE A 293 -8.10 12.49 12.31
N ALA A 294 -8.31 13.10 11.14
CA ALA A 294 -9.29 12.61 10.19
C ALA A 294 -8.75 11.34 9.52
N ASP A 295 -9.19 10.16 9.98
CA ASP A 295 -8.77 8.85 9.45
C ASP A 295 -8.95 8.72 7.92
N SER A 296 -10.08 9.22 7.40
CA SER A 296 -10.41 9.30 5.97
C SER A 296 -9.52 10.23 5.15
N GLN A 297 -8.61 10.98 5.78
CA GLN A 297 -7.55 11.74 5.11
C GLN A 297 -6.17 11.19 5.44
N HIS A 298 -5.92 10.84 6.70
CA HIS A 298 -4.63 10.37 7.19
C HIS A 298 -4.26 9.00 6.62
N ASN A 299 -5.17 8.02 6.69
CA ASN A 299 -4.89 6.66 6.24
C ASN A 299 -4.65 6.58 4.72
N PRO A 300 -5.46 7.26 3.87
CA PRO A 300 -5.15 7.39 2.45
C PRO A 300 -3.83 8.08 2.16
N ALA A 301 -3.44 9.11 2.94
CA ALA A 301 -2.15 9.76 2.76
C ALA A 301 -0.98 8.82 3.11
N TYR A 302 -1.14 7.98 4.13
CA TYR A 302 -0.16 6.95 4.47
C TYR A 302 0.04 5.95 3.33
N VAL A 303 -1.05 5.56 2.67
CA VAL A 303 -1.05 4.71 1.47
C VAL A 303 -0.40 5.44 0.30
N ARG A 304 -0.79 6.70 0.06
CA ARG A 304 -0.23 7.55 -1.00
C ARG A 304 1.28 7.65 -0.91
N ALA A 305 1.80 7.72 0.31
CA ALA A 305 3.24 7.79 0.56
C ALA A 305 4.00 6.55 0.09
N MET A 306 3.37 5.38 0.04
CA MET A 306 4.00 4.11 -0.32
C MET A 306 3.88 3.77 -1.82
N LEU A 307 3.22 4.63 -2.60
CA LEU A 307 3.11 4.45 -4.06
C LEU A 307 4.38 4.91 -4.76
N GLY A 308 4.71 4.28 -5.88
CA GLY A 308 5.82 4.68 -6.72
C GLY A 308 5.69 6.14 -7.20
N PRO A 309 6.79 6.89 -7.39
CA PRO A 309 6.76 8.27 -7.87
C PRO A 309 6.13 8.40 -9.26
N THR A 310 6.13 7.31 -10.01
CA THR A 310 5.58 7.19 -11.35
C THR A 310 4.17 6.61 -11.39
N CYS A 311 3.50 6.38 -10.25
CA CYS A 311 2.09 6.00 -10.22
C CYS A 311 1.25 7.07 -10.94
N PRO A 312 0.42 6.71 -11.93
CA PRO A 312 -0.46 7.66 -12.59
C PRO A 312 -1.50 8.24 -11.63
N GLN A 313 -1.92 9.48 -11.83
CA GLN A 313 -2.79 10.18 -10.88
C GLN A 313 -4.15 9.47 -10.66
N VAL A 314 -4.74 8.87 -11.69
CA VAL A 314 -6.02 8.13 -11.56
C VAL A 314 -5.88 6.93 -10.64
N GLN A 315 -4.84 6.11 -10.83
CA GLN A 315 -4.54 4.95 -9.97
C GLN A 315 -4.19 5.37 -8.55
N ARG A 316 -3.47 6.49 -8.39
CA ARG A 316 -3.17 7.06 -7.08
C ARG A 316 -4.44 7.43 -6.33
N ASP A 317 -5.38 8.10 -7.01
CA ASP A 317 -6.65 8.51 -6.42
C ASP A 317 -7.55 7.31 -6.13
N GLU A 318 -7.56 6.31 -7.01
CA GLU A 318 -8.29 5.06 -6.80
C GLU A 318 -7.77 4.31 -5.57
N ALA A 319 -6.45 4.14 -5.47
CA ALA A 319 -5.82 3.54 -4.30
C ALA A 319 -6.21 4.29 -3.03
N CYS A 320 -6.04 5.62 -2.99
CA CYS A 320 -6.41 6.44 -1.83
C CYS A 320 -7.90 6.33 -1.47
N ALA A 321 -8.79 6.30 -2.46
CA ALA A 321 -10.24 6.27 -2.25
C ALA A 321 -10.72 4.98 -1.57
N ILE A 322 -10.06 3.85 -1.81
CA ILE A 322 -10.36 2.58 -1.13
C ILE A 322 -10.19 2.75 0.39
N TYR A 323 -9.04 3.26 0.82
CA TYR A 323 -8.75 3.44 2.25
C TYR A 323 -9.54 4.59 2.88
N ALA A 324 -9.94 5.59 2.09
CA ALA A 324 -10.77 6.70 2.58
C ALA A 324 -12.18 6.22 2.97
N GLN A 325 -12.60 5.07 2.44
CA GLN A 325 -13.90 4.44 2.68
C GLN A 325 -13.83 3.28 3.69
N ALA A 326 -12.66 3.01 4.26
CA ALA A 326 -12.50 2.00 5.29
C ALA A 326 -13.32 2.39 6.53
N ARG A 327 -13.86 1.38 7.23
CA ARG A 327 -14.51 1.64 8.53
C ARG A 327 -13.47 2.11 9.54
N PRO A 328 -13.84 3.01 10.49
CA PRO A 328 -12.92 3.46 11.52
C PRO A 328 -12.29 2.29 12.29
N GLY A 329 -10.97 2.35 12.48
CA GLY A 329 -10.22 1.34 13.22
C GLY A 329 -9.88 0.05 12.47
N VAL A 330 -10.46 -0.20 11.29
CA VAL A 330 -10.17 -1.42 10.52
C VAL A 330 -8.71 -1.50 10.12
N TYR A 331 -8.14 -0.41 9.57
CA TYR A 331 -6.73 -0.41 9.15
C TYR A 331 -5.78 -0.71 10.31
N MET A 332 -5.98 -0.08 11.48
CA MET A 332 -5.18 -0.37 12.68
C MET A 332 -5.39 -1.80 13.19
N GLY A 333 -6.63 -2.30 13.14
CA GLY A 333 -6.98 -3.64 13.61
C GLY A 333 -6.37 -4.75 12.75
N ASP A 334 -6.26 -4.54 11.45
CA ASP A 334 -5.53 -5.42 10.52
C ASP A 334 -4.02 -5.45 10.81
N LEU A 335 -3.45 -4.27 11.08
CA LEU A 335 -2.03 -4.15 11.42
C LEU A 335 -1.69 -4.87 12.73
N ALA A 336 -2.66 -5.19 13.59
CA ALA A 336 -2.42 -6.01 14.77
C ALA A 336 -1.96 -7.43 14.39
N TYR A 337 -2.56 -8.07 13.37
CA TYR A 337 -2.03 -9.34 12.86
C TYR A 337 -0.69 -9.11 12.15
N TYR A 338 -0.65 -8.16 11.22
CA TYR A 338 0.50 -7.96 10.33
C TYR A 338 1.80 -7.58 11.08
N SER A 339 1.71 -6.74 12.10
CA SER A 339 2.87 -6.26 12.85
C SER A 339 3.14 -7.02 14.14
N ASP A 340 2.12 -7.56 14.81
CA ASP A 340 2.29 -8.12 16.16
C ASP A 340 2.36 -9.67 16.15
N GLU A 341 1.80 -10.35 15.13
CA GLU A 341 1.67 -11.83 15.11
C GLU A 341 2.45 -12.51 13.97
N TYR A 342 2.59 -11.87 12.81
CA TYR A 342 3.29 -12.44 11.66
C TYR A 342 4.82 -12.48 11.86
N ASP A 343 5.41 -13.63 11.55
CA ASP A 343 6.86 -13.84 11.47
C ASP A 343 7.18 -14.84 10.36
N GLY A 344 7.84 -14.36 9.29
CA GLY A 344 8.23 -15.18 8.14
C GLY A 344 9.17 -16.33 8.51
N ALA A 345 9.99 -16.18 9.56
CA ALA A 345 10.90 -17.23 10.02
C ALA A 345 10.14 -18.47 10.51
N ARG A 346 8.95 -18.28 11.11
CA ARG A 346 8.10 -19.38 11.62
C ARG A 346 7.52 -20.23 10.49
N ILE A 347 7.23 -19.64 9.34
CA ILE A 347 6.59 -20.33 8.21
C ILE A 347 7.56 -20.78 7.13
N ALA A 348 8.82 -20.34 7.15
CA ALA A 348 9.79 -20.65 6.10
C ALA A 348 10.09 -22.15 5.92
N ALA A 349 10.26 -22.91 7.01
CA ALA A 349 10.46 -24.36 6.93
C ALA A 349 9.17 -25.11 6.49
N PRO A 350 7.98 -24.81 7.05
CA PRO A 350 6.72 -25.32 6.52
C PRO A 350 6.49 -25.02 5.03
N LEU A 351 6.80 -23.81 4.55
CA LEU A 351 6.67 -23.43 3.14
C LEU A 351 7.51 -24.32 2.22
N ARG A 352 8.76 -24.62 2.60
CA ARG A 352 9.58 -25.60 1.87
C ARG A 352 8.94 -26.98 1.82
N ALA A 353 8.42 -27.44 2.96
CA ALA A 353 7.83 -28.76 3.08
C ALA A 353 6.49 -28.88 2.33
N ALA A 354 5.78 -27.77 2.11
CA ALA A 354 4.51 -27.73 1.41
C ALA A 354 4.60 -28.20 -0.05
N GLY A 355 5.76 -28.04 -0.70
CA GLY A 355 5.97 -28.48 -2.08
C GLY A 355 5.08 -27.78 -3.11
N ARG A 356 4.58 -26.58 -2.79
CA ARG A 356 3.78 -25.74 -3.69
C ARG A 356 4.66 -24.70 -4.38
N PRO A 357 4.38 -24.33 -5.64
CA PRO A 357 5.05 -23.20 -6.28
C PRO A 357 4.85 -21.91 -5.49
N LEU A 358 5.93 -21.16 -5.29
CA LEU A 358 5.96 -19.88 -4.57
C LEU A 358 6.58 -18.80 -5.45
N ALA A 359 5.88 -17.68 -5.59
CA ALA A 359 6.37 -16.46 -6.23
C ALA A 359 6.31 -15.29 -5.25
N LEU A 360 7.44 -14.58 -5.08
CA LEU A 360 7.56 -13.36 -4.30
C LEU A 360 7.88 -12.19 -5.22
N LEU A 361 7.01 -11.18 -5.24
CA LEU A 361 7.15 -9.98 -6.07
C LEU A 361 7.20 -8.75 -5.17
N THR A 362 8.22 -7.90 -5.32
CA THR A 362 8.37 -6.69 -4.47
C THR A 362 8.76 -5.47 -5.28
N GLY A 363 8.06 -4.36 -5.09
CA GLY A 363 8.33 -3.08 -5.73
C GLY A 363 9.66 -2.47 -5.29
N SER A 364 10.45 -1.92 -6.22
CA SER A 364 11.74 -1.29 -5.89
C SER A 364 11.60 -0.01 -5.04
N TYR A 365 10.41 0.60 -5.00
CA TYR A 365 10.08 1.77 -4.18
C TYR A 365 9.38 1.41 -2.88
N ASP A 366 9.06 0.13 -2.65
CA ASP A 366 8.42 -0.26 -1.42
C ASP A 366 9.37 -0.13 -0.23
N TYR A 367 9.12 0.84 0.65
CA TYR A 367 9.79 0.93 1.96
C TYR A 367 8.97 0.28 3.07
N SER A 368 7.78 -0.24 2.73
CA SER A 368 6.91 -0.98 3.60
C SER A 368 7.45 -2.37 3.91
N ALA A 369 7.57 -3.16 2.85
CA ALA A 369 8.18 -4.48 2.80
C ALA A 369 9.35 -4.43 1.80
N SER A 370 10.45 -3.79 2.20
CA SER A 370 11.56 -3.50 1.27
C SER A 370 12.07 -4.72 0.51
N PRO A 371 12.63 -4.54 -0.70
CA PRO A 371 13.23 -5.64 -1.46
C PRO A 371 14.24 -6.46 -0.65
N ASP A 372 15.00 -5.83 0.25
CA ASP A 372 15.93 -6.53 1.14
C ASP A 372 15.20 -7.35 2.22
N ASN A 373 14.07 -6.88 2.72
CA ASN A 373 13.22 -7.60 3.67
C ASN A 373 12.58 -8.83 3.00
N THR A 374 12.09 -8.70 1.76
CA THR A 374 11.61 -9.87 0.99
C THR A 374 12.76 -10.82 0.65
N ARG A 375 13.94 -10.34 0.25
CA ARG A 375 15.12 -11.18 0.03
C ARG A 375 15.51 -11.99 1.27
N ALA A 376 15.38 -11.41 2.47
CA ALA A 376 15.59 -12.13 3.72
C ALA A 376 14.59 -13.29 3.91
N LEU A 377 13.32 -13.08 3.54
CA LEU A 377 12.31 -14.15 3.51
C LEU A 377 12.65 -15.23 2.48
N CYS A 378 13.05 -14.84 1.26
CA CYS A 378 13.49 -15.78 0.22
C CYS A 378 14.64 -16.68 0.73
N HIS A 379 15.64 -16.07 1.38
CA HIS A 379 16.77 -16.80 1.95
C HIS A 379 16.33 -17.79 3.04
N ALA A 380 15.40 -17.38 3.92
CA ALA A 380 14.88 -18.25 4.97
C ALA A 380 14.07 -19.44 4.41
N ILE A 381 13.29 -19.21 3.35
CA ILE A 381 12.58 -20.26 2.60
C ILE A 381 13.58 -21.13 1.83
N GLY A 382 14.73 -20.60 1.41
CA GLY A 382 15.67 -21.28 0.52
C GLY A 382 15.36 -20.97 -0.94
N GLU A 383 16.33 -20.35 -1.60
CA GLU A 383 16.17 -19.71 -2.92
C GLU A 383 15.76 -20.69 -4.04
N ASP A 384 16.09 -21.98 -3.90
CA ASP A 384 15.68 -23.02 -4.86
C ASP A 384 14.18 -23.37 -4.78
N HIS A 385 13.48 -22.92 -3.73
CA HIS A 385 12.06 -23.22 -3.49
C HIS A 385 11.12 -22.05 -3.81
N VAL A 386 11.66 -20.89 -4.16
CA VAL A 386 10.87 -19.66 -4.35
C VAL A 386 11.40 -18.84 -5.50
N TRP A 387 10.50 -18.44 -6.39
CA TRP A 387 10.82 -17.51 -7.45
C TRP A 387 10.65 -16.07 -6.94
N PHE A 388 11.73 -15.30 -6.93
CA PHE A 388 11.72 -13.90 -6.50
C PHE A 388 11.94 -12.94 -7.67
N ARG A 389 11.18 -11.84 -7.70
CA ARG A 389 11.43 -10.76 -8.65
C ARG A 389 11.14 -9.40 -8.04
N GLU A 390 12.13 -8.52 -8.10
CA GLU A 390 11.97 -7.10 -7.81
C GLU A 390 11.33 -6.38 -9.02
N MET A 391 10.27 -5.61 -8.78
CA MET A 391 9.50 -4.89 -9.79
C MET A 391 9.95 -3.42 -9.82
N GLN A 392 10.79 -3.10 -10.81
CA GLN A 392 11.40 -1.77 -10.92
C GLN A 392 10.36 -0.68 -11.15
N GLY A 393 10.40 0.38 -10.34
CA GLY A 393 9.52 1.54 -10.45
C GLY A 393 8.20 1.43 -9.67
N LEU A 394 7.82 0.23 -9.24
CA LEU A 394 6.61 0.00 -8.43
C LEU A 394 6.90 0.21 -6.93
N GLY A 395 5.90 0.68 -6.21
CA GLY A 395 5.85 0.80 -4.75
C GLY A 395 5.09 -0.36 -4.11
N HIS A 396 4.38 -0.09 -3.01
CA HIS A 396 3.78 -1.12 -2.14
C HIS A 396 2.46 -1.70 -2.65
N PHE A 397 1.85 -1.12 -3.69
CA PHE A 397 0.53 -1.54 -4.15
C PHE A 397 0.53 -1.79 -5.67
N PRO A 398 1.41 -2.66 -6.17
CA PRO A 398 1.69 -2.81 -7.59
C PRO A 398 0.43 -3.11 -8.43
N MET A 399 -0.50 -3.90 -7.87
CA MET A 399 -1.73 -4.33 -8.53
C MET A 399 -2.71 -3.19 -8.86
N ILE A 400 -2.67 -2.09 -8.09
CA ILE A 400 -3.57 -0.94 -8.25
C ILE A 400 -2.83 0.32 -8.67
N GLU A 401 -1.58 0.51 -8.26
CA GLU A 401 -0.84 1.75 -8.55
C GLU A 401 -0.43 1.89 -10.01
N ASP A 402 -0.07 0.77 -10.67
CA ASP A 402 0.22 0.72 -12.10
C ASP A 402 -0.06 -0.70 -12.64
N PRO A 403 -1.34 -1.00 -12.94
CA PRO A 403 -1.73 -2.32 -13.45
C PRO A 403 -1.02 -2.69 -14.75
N THR A 404 -0.63 -1.69 -15.55
CA THR A 404 0.05 -1.91 -16.83
C THR A 404 1.47 -2.39 -16.61
N ALA A 405 2.23 -1.70 -15.75
CA ALA A 405 3.60 -2.11 -15.41
C ALA A 405 3.62 -3.40 -14.58
N PHE A 406 2.63 -3.63 -13.72
CA PHE A 406 2.52 -4.84 -12.91
C PHE A 406 2.22 -6.11 -13.72
N ARG A 407 1.33 -6.01 -14.72
CA ARG A 407 0.83 -7.16 -15.50
C ARG A 407 1.91 -8.16 -15.97
N PRO A 408 3.01 -7.76 -16.65
CA PRO A 408 4.02 -8.72 -17.10
C PRO A 408 4.69 -9.50 -15.94
N HIS A 409 4.82 -8.89 -14.77
CA HIS A 409 5.33 -9.59 -13.58
C HIS A 409 4.32 -10.62 -13.06
N PHE A 410 3.04 -10.24 -13.04
CA PHE A 410 1.96 -11.14 -12.61
C PHE A 410 1.80 -12.35 -13.54
N LEU A 411 1.83 -12.14 -14.87
CA LEU A 411 1.77 -13.24 -15.84
C LEU A 411 2.95 -14.22 -15.68
N ALA A 412 4.16 -13.70 -15.48
CA ALA A 412 5.33 -14.55 -15.25
C ALA A 412 5.20 -15.36 -13.95
N ALA A 413 4.59 -14.79 -12.91
CA ALA A 413 4.30 -15.50 -11.66
C ALA A 413 3.24 -16.59 -11.85
N LEU A 414 2.19 -16.33 -12.63
CA LEU A 414 1.16 -17.32 -12.96
C LEU A 414 1.75 -18.52 -13.72
N GLN A 415 2.66 -18.30 -14.67
CA GLN A 415 3.37 -19.38 -15.37
C GLN A 415 4.15 -20.29 -14.40
N GLN A 416 4.76 -19.71 -13.35
CA GLN A 416 5.42 -20.52 -12.30
C GLN A 416 4.43 -21.42 -11.55
N MET A 417 3.17 -20.99 -11.38
CA MET A 417 2.15 -21.80 -10.71
C MET A 417 1.73 -23.00 -11.56
N GLU A 418 1.77 -22.85 -12.88
CA GLU A 418 1.39 -23.88 -13.85
C GLU A 418 2.51 -24.91 -14.11
N GLY A 419 3.71 -24.67 -13.57
CA GLY A 419 4.88 -25.53 -13.77
C GLY A 419 5.54 -25.37 -15.15
N GLU A 420 5.16 -24.33 -15.90
CA GLU A 420 5.82 -23.96 -17.14
C GLU A 420 7.06 -23.12 -16.81
N GLN A 421 8.26 -23.67 -17.05
CA GLN A 421 9.47 -22.84 -16.99
C GLN A 421 9.45 -21.83 -18.15
N PRO A 422 9.81 -20.56 -17.89
CA PRO A 422 9.67 -19.47 -18.86
C PRO A 422 10.60 -19.59 -20.07
#